data_AF-A0A424KQ84-F1
#
_entry.id   AF-A0A424KQ84-F1
#
_cell.length_a   1.000
_cell.length_b   1.000
_cell.length_c   1.000
_cell.angle_alpha   90.00
_cell.angle_beta   90.00
_cell.angle_gamma   90.00
#
_symmetry.space_group_name_H-M   'P 1'
#
loop_
_entity.id
_entity.type
_entity.pdbx_description
1 polymer ?
#
loop_
_entity_poly.entity_id
_entity_poly.type
_entity_poly.pdbx_seq_one_letter_code
_entity_poly.pdbx_strand_id
1 'polypeptide(L)'
;MASSTTEEGQQSVVPSSAPDDQMTVEPVTAEFIPTNPDVPLMESRPDLEKIATVLRGMAAEADDPVPYHLAESILPLLGVKGLTSSTLGDFEYPEDDLDGAEASMLAEVSVFSATVRTRLDGGEPTRVVLIEELERLLDRLERSSRLTIAVAELCSEVRGAGDYELLPRVFASGRDQEVLVYIDLDGEDWSEVDGGQWAWAVEWQLELHQIADQSIPHQTEWSRQEIKRAYPVDDNYLLIRYTIPAEDLASALYTLKIRVREPGTRRETERSIQFQLVPRSTIGRG
;
A
#
# COMPACT_ATOMS: atom_id res chain seq x y z
N MET A 1 -25.74 -9.16 -73.88
CA MET A 1 -26.97 -9.74 -74.45
C MET A 1 -27.07 -11.18 -74.01
N ALA A 2 -28.24 -11.59 -73.49
CA ALA A 2 -28.83 -12.94 -73.49
C ALA A 2 -28.04 -14.06 -72.75
N SER A 3 -28.58 -14.87 -71.84
CA SER A 3 -29.97 -15.16 -71.46
C SER A 3 -30.03 -15.80 -70.06
N SER A 4 -31.10 -15.47 -69.36
CA SER A 4 -31.68 -16.13 -68.18
C SER A 4 -32.50 -17.35 -68.59
N THR A 5 -32.62 -18.41 -67.76
CA THR A 5 -33.85 -19.23 -67.47
C THR A 5 -33.49 -20.43 -66.56
N THR A 6 -33.94 -20.50 -65.30
CA THR A 6 -35.16 -21.15 -64.69
C THR A 6 -34.93 -22.61 -64.24
N GLU A 7 -35.13 -22.91 -62.94
CA GLU A 7 -36.26 -23.69 -62.33
C GLU A 7 -36.11 -25.21 -62.55
N GLU A 8 -36.50 -26.17 -61.69
CA GLU A 8 -37.22 -26.30 -60.42
C GLU A 8 -37.15 -27.81 -60.04
N GLY A 9 -37.50 -28.17 -58.80
CA GLY A 9 -38.11 -29.48 -58.46
C GLY A 9 -37.15 -30.62 -58.09
N GLN A 10 -36.93 -30.91 -56.79
CA GLN A 10 -37.71 -31.83 -55.94
C GLN A 10 -37.72 -33.32 -56.38
N GLN A 11 -36.99 -34.19 -55.65
CA GLN A 11 -37.55 -35.21 -54.73
C GLN A 11 -36.51 -36.26 -54.26
N SER A 12 -36.22 -36.23 -52.96
CA SER A 12 -36.28 -37.33 -51.98
C SER A 12 -35.92 -38.78 -52.38
N VAL A 13 -34.87 -39.37 -51.78
CA VAL A 13 -34.88 -40.70 -51.12
C VAL A 13 -33.83 -40.80 -49.96
N VAL A 14 -34.28 -40.65 -48.70
CA VAL A 14 -34.18 -41.50 -47.45
C VAL A 14 -32.91 -42.39 -47.18
N PRO A 15 -32.54 -42.84 -45.94
CA PRO A 15 -32.66 -42.36 -44.53
C PRO A 15 -31.35 -42.39 -43.68
N SER A 16 -31.48 -41.90 -42.43
CA SER A 16 -30.86 -42.42 -41.18
C SER A 16 -29.35 -42.24 -40.98
N SER A 17 -28.98 -41.39 -40.01
CA SER A 17 -28.33 -41.73 -38.73
C SER A 17 -27.79 -40.45 -38.08
N ALA A 18 -28.21 -40.13 -36.85
CA ALA A 18 -27.52 -39.19 -35.96
C ALA A 18 -26.15 -39.78 -35.54
N PRO A 19 -25.14 -39.01 -35.03
CA PRO A 19 -25.28 -37.75 -34.29
C PRO A 19 -24.27 -36.65 -34.69
N ASP A 20 -24.75 -35.42 -34.89
CA ASP A 20 -23.90 -34.23 -34.83
C ASP A 20 -24.17 -33.53 -33.50
N ASP A 21 -23.17 -33.57 -32.63
CA ASP A 21 -23.09 -32.86 -31.36
C ASP A 21 -22.88 -31.37 -31.66
N GLN A 22 -23.95 -30.69 -32.09
CA GLN A 22 -23.99 -29.24 -32.14
C GLN A 22 -24.34 -28.73 -30.74
N MET A 23 -23.31 -28.30 -30.01
CA MET A 23 -23.47 -27.35 -28.91
C MET A 23 -24.17 -26.12 -29.46
N THR A 24 -25.49 -26.12 -29.32
CA THR A 24 -26.32 -24.95 -29.52
C THR A 24 -25.98 -24.02 -28.36
N VAL A 25 -25.19 -22.99 -28.61
CA VAL A 25 -24.99 -21.91 -27.64
C VAL A 25 -26.32 -21.16 -27.58
N GLU A 26 -27.14 -21.49 -26.59
CA GLU A 26 -28.28 -20.64 -26.23
C GLU A 26 -27.74 -19.26 -25.87
N PRO A 27 -28.35 -18.16 -26.35
CA PRO A 27 -27.96 -16.84 -25.89
C PRO A 27 -28.20 -16.80 -24.38
N VAL A 28 -27.15 -16.51 -23.61
CA VAL A 28 -27.27 -16.18 -22.19
C VAL A 28 -28.13 -14.93 -22.10
N THR A 29 -29.42 -15.15 -21.92
CA THR A 29 -30.36 -14.10 -21.56
C THR A 29 -29.94 -13.74 -20.15
N ALA A 30 -29.35 -12.56 -19.97
CA ALA A 30 -29.05 -12.04 -18.65
C ALA A 30 -30.38 -11.94 -17.90
N GLU A 31 -30.63 -12.90 -17.00
CA GLU A 31 -31.69 -12.77 -16.02
C GLU A 31 -31.35 -11.55 -15.18
N PHE A 32 -32.05 -10.44 -15.46
CA PHE A 32 -32.15 -9.34 -14.52
C PHE A 32 -32.75 -9.90 -13.24
N ILE A 33 -31.88 -10.21 -12.27
CA ILE A 33 -32.30 -10.37 -10.89
C ILE A 33 -33.01 -9.07 -10.53
N PRO A 34 -34.32 -9.09 -10.21
CA PRO A 34 -34.99 -7.89 -9.77
C PRO A 34 -34.31 -7.46 -8.46
N THR A 35 -33.57 -6.35 -8.50
CA THR A 35 -33.20 -5.62 -7.28
C THR A 35 -34.51 -5.34 -6.55
N ASN A 36 -34.71 -6.04 -5.44
CA ASN A 36 -35.83 -5.82 -4.54
C ASN A 36 -35.90 -4.32 -4.22
N PRO A 37 -36.95 -3.59 -4.63
CA PRO A 37 -37.02 -2.14 -4.47
C PRO A 37 -37.25 -1.70 -3.01
N ASP A 38 -37.35 -2.65 -2.08
CA ASP A 38 -37.57 -2.42 -0.65
C ASP A 38 -36.33 -2.70 0.22
N VAL A 39 -35.12 -2.52 -0.29
CA VAL A 39 -33.98 -2.29 0.61
C VAL A 39 -34.02 -0.80 0.97
N PRO A 40 -34.36 -0.42 2.21
CA PRO A 40 -34.23 0.97 2.60
C PRO A 40 -32.74 1.31 2.46
N LEU A 41 -32.42 2.36 1.69
CA LEU A 41 -31.19 3.11 1.91
C LEU A 41 -31.28 3.66 3.34
N MET A 42 -30.93 2.85 4.33
CA MET A 42 -30.57 3.38 5.64
C MET A 42 -29.26 4.11 5.42
N GLU A 43 -29.36 5.39 5.07
CA GLU A 43 -28.42 6.38 5.57
C GLU A 43 -28.53 6.33 7.09
N SER A 44 -27.83 5.39 7.73
CA SER A 44 -27.69 5.38 9.17
C SER A 44 -26.97 6.67 9.52
N ARG A 45 -27.73 7.65 10.01
CA ARG A 45 -27.14 8.85 10.57
C ARG A 45 -26.16 8.38 11.66
N PRO A 46 -24.90 8.86 11.64
CA PRO A 46 -23.93 8.48 12.65
C PRO A 46 -24.51 8.80 14.03
N ASP A 47 -24.50 7.80 14.91
CA ASP A 47 -24.94 7.95 16.29
C ASP A 47 -23.86 8.75 17.05
N LEU A 48 -24.07 10.06 17.12
CA LEU A 48 -23.12 10.99 17.72
C LEU A 48 -22.88 10.71 19.21
N GLU A 49 -23.88 10.15 19.92
CA GLU A 49 -23.72 9.75 21.33
C GLU A 49 -22.82 8.51 21.46
N LYS A 50 -22.96 7.56 20.53
CA LYS A 50 -22.07 6.41 20.44
C LYS A 50 -20.64 6.81 20.10
N ILE A 51 -20.45 7.72 19.15
CA ILE A 51 -19.12 8.26 18.81
C ILE A 51 -18.50 8.99 20.00
N ALA A 52 -19.27 9.84 20.68
CA ALA A 52 -18.81 10.53 21.89
C ALA A 52 -18.46 9.57 23.04
N THR A 53 -19.10 8.39 23.09
CA THR A 53 -18.77 7.35 24.06
C THR A 53 -17.45 6.67 23.71
N VAL A 54 -17.21 6.36 22.43
CA VAL A 54 -15.94 5.79 21.96
C VAL A 54 -14.78 6.75 22.20
N LEU A 55 -14.91 8.03 21.85
CA LEU A 55 -13.84 9.02 22.05
C LEU A 55 -13.51 9.24 23.53
N ARG A 56 -14.52 9.21 24.42
CA ARG A 56 -14.28 9.25 25.87
C ARG A 56 -13.59 8.00 26.38
N GLY A 57 -13.96 6.83 25.86
CA GLY A 57 -13.25 5.57 26.15
C GLY A 57 -11.79 5.64 25.72
N MET A 58 -11.53 6.08 24.48
CA MET A 58 -10.18 6.29 23.96
C MET A 58 -9.35 7.22 24.83
N ALA A 59 -9.91 8.34 25.29
CA ALA A 59 -9.19 9.29 26.14
C ALA A 59 -8.97 8.78 27.58
N ALA A 60 -9.89 7.98 28.12
CA ALA A 60 -9.80 7.43 29.47
C ALA A 60 -8.87 6.22 29.58
N GLU A 61 -8.71 5.49 28.48
CA GLU A 61 -7.81 4.34 28.34
C GLU A 61 -6.49 4.73 27.64
N ALA A 62 -6.29 6.01 27.34
CA ALA A 62 -5.07 6.49 26.70
C ALA A 62 -3.91 6.43 27.68
N ASP A 63 -2.90 5.63 27.36
CA ASP A 63 -1.58 5.69 27.98
C ASP A 63 -0.66 6.68 27.24
N ASP A 64 -1.05 7.13 26.03
CA ASP A 64 -0.30 8.04 25.15
C ASP A 64 -1.05 9.37 24.93
N PRO A 65 -0.36 10.48 24.63
CA PRO A 65 -1.00 11.79 24.42
C PRO A 65 -1.82 11.90 23.13
N VAL A 66 -1.49 11.11 22.10
CA VAL A 66 -2.12 11.24 20.77
C VAL A 66 -3.61 10.89 20.79
N PRO A 67 -4.06 9.73 21.33
CA PRO A 67 -5.49 9.40 21.43
C PRO A 67 -6.27 10.39 22.32
N TYR A 68 -5.66 10.83 23.42
CA TYR A 68 -6.25 11.81 24.33
C TYR A 68 -6.54 13.14 23.60
N HIS A 69 -5.52 13.74 22.97
CA HIS A 69 -5.67 15.02 22.29
C HIS A 69 -6.57 14.94 21.05
N LEU A 70 -6.59 13.82 20.34
CA LEU A 70 -7.53 13.60 19.24
C LEU A 70 -8.98 13.62 19.77
N ALA A 71 -9.26 12.89 20.84
CA ALA A 71 -10.58 12.86 21.47
C ALA A 71 -10.99 14.22 22.02
N GLU A 72 -10.07 14.93 22.70
CA GLU A 72 -10.29 16.28 23.23
C GLU A 72 -10.70 17.25 22.13
N SER A 73 -10.13 17.09 20.95
CA SER A 73 -10.34 17.99 19.82
C SER A 73 -11.66 17.75 19.09
N ILE A 74 -12.15 16.50 19.10
CA ILE A 74 -13.37 16.12 18.37
C ILE A 74 -14.61 16.17 19.28
N LEU A 75 -14.50 15.84 20.57
CA LEU A 75 -15.65 15.75 21.48
C LEU A 75 -16.52 17.02 21.55
N PRO A 76 -15.97 18.24 21.67
CA PRO A 76 -16.76 19.47 21.70
C PRO A 76 -17.54 19.73 20.41
N LEU A 77 -17.18 19.04 19.32
CA LEU A 77 -17.70 19.28 17.97
C LEU A 77 -18.88 18.39 17.61
N LEU A 78 -19.12 17.32 18.39
CA LEU A 78 -20.22 16.38 18.16
C LEU A 78 -21.60 16.97 18.53
N GLY A 79 -21.65 18.16 19.14
CA GLY A 79 -22.89 18.87 19.46
C GLY A 79 -23.79 18.13 20.47
N VAL A 80 -23.26 17.13 21.16
CA VAL A 80 -23.95 16.38 22.20
C VAL A 80 -23.96 17.22 23.49
N LYS A 81 -25.14 17.39 24.10
CA LYS A 81 -25.31 18.26 25.28
C LYS A 81 -24.41 17.81 26.44
N GLY A 82 -23.62 18.74 26.95
CA GLY A 82 -22.79 18.53 28.16
C GLY A 82 -21.38 17.99 27.88
N LEU A 83 -20.98 17.84 26.62
CA LEU A 83 -19.61 17.47 26.24
C LEU A 83 -18.81 18.72 25.86
N THR A 84 -17.82 19.05 26.69
CA THR A 84 -16.84 20.14 26.49
C THR A 84 -15.44 19.55 26.67
N SER A 85 -14.37 20.21 26.21
CA SER A 85 -13.00 19.68 26.39
C SER A 85 -12.68 19.43 27.88
N SER A 86 -13.28 20.23 28.78
CA SER A 86 -13.27 20.04 30.24
C SER A 86 -14.02 18.79 30.78
N THR A 87 -14.55 17.92 29.93
CA THR A 87 -15.11 16.61 30.35
C THR A 87 -14.11 15.47 30.27
N LEU A 88 -13.00 15.68 29.57
CA LEU A 88 -11.81 14.86 29.72
C LEU A 88 -11.01 15.45 30.89
N GLY A 89 -10.60 14.63 31.86
CA GLY A 89 -9.75 15.11 32.97
C GLY A 89 -8.40 15.60 32.46
N ASP A 90 -7.64 16.31 33.29
CA ASP A 90 -6.29 16.77 32.92
C ASP A 90 -5.39 15.55 32.59
N PHE A 91 -4.78 15.56 31.40
CA PHE A 91 -3.81 14.56 30.98
C PHE A 91 -2.44 15.21 30.91
N GLU A 92 -1.59 14.88 31.88
CA GLU A 92 -0.19 15.32 31.91
C GLU A 92 0.69 14.21 31.36
N TYR A 93 1.44 14.52 30.31
CA TYR A 93 2.54 13.69 29.79
C TYR A 93 3.80 14.54 29.77
N PRO A 94 4.96 14.00 30.19
CA PRO A 94 6.22 14.69 30.01
C PRO A 94 6.55 14.77 28.52
N GLU A 95 6.76 15.97 27.98
CA GLU A 95 7.22 16.13 26.58
C GLU A 95 8.55 15.40 26.32
N ASP A 96 9.35 15.19 27.37
CA ASP A 96 10.63 14.46 27.34
C ASP A 96 10.46 12.93 27.22
N ASP A 97 9.26 12.39 27.47
CA ASP A 97 8.96 10.95 27.40
C ASP A 97 8.33 10.55 26.05
N LEU A 98 8.06 11.53 25.18
CA LEU A 98 7.55 11.27 23.83
C LEU A 98 8.64 10.71 22.92
N ASP A 99 8.32 9.63 22.22
CA ASP A 99 9.15 9.22 21.10
C ASP A 99 8.98 10.17 19.89
N GLY A 100 9.89 10.08 18.92
CA GLY A 100 9.89 10.98 17.76
C GLY A 100 8.64 10.84 16.87
N ALA A 101 8.04 9.65 16.82
CA ALA A 101 6.82 9.39 16.06
C ALA A 101 5.60 9.97 16.77
N GLU A 102 5.50 9.80 18.08
CA GLU A 102 4.47 10.37 18.93
C GLU A 102 4.49 11.89 18.92
N ALA A 103 5.67 12.51 19.07
CA ALA A 103 5.84 13.96 18.99
C ALA A 103 5.38 14.51 17.62
N SER A 104 5.69 13.79 16.53
CA SER A 104 5.27 14.15 15.17
C SER A 104 3.76 14.01 14.97
N MET A 105 3.16 12.90 15.40
CA MET A 105 1.71 12.68 15.33
C MET A 105 0.94 13.70 16.17
N LEU A 106 1.44 13.99 17.36
CA LEU A 106 0.87 14.96 18.28
C LEU A 106 0.90 16.38 17.71
N ALA A 107 1.99 16.76 17.03
CA ALA A 107 2.07 18.03 16.31
C ALA A 107 1.01 18.12 15.21
N GLU A 108 0.79 17.05 14.45
CA GLU A 108 -0.21 17.00 13.38
C GLU A 108 -1.66 17.05 13.89
N VAL A 109 -1.93 16.36 15.01
CA VAL A 109 -3.21 16.44 15.73
C VAL A 109 -3.41 17.87 16.25
N SER A 110 -2.40 18.49 16.85
CA SER A 110 -2.49 19.86 17.35
C SER A 110 -2.81 20.87 16.25
N VAL A 111 -2.20 20.73 15.06
CA VAL A 111 -2.49 21.55 13.88
C VAL A 111 -3.93 21.35 13.41
N PHE A 112 -4.42 20.11 13.38
CA PHE A 112 -5.81 19.79 13.08
C PHE A 112 -6.75 20.51 14.05
N SER A 113 -6.53 20.37 15.35
CA SER A 113 -7.38 20.92 16.41
C SER A 113 -7.47 22.45 16.35
N ALA A 114 -6.33 23.12 16.19
CA ALA A 114 -6.27 24.58 16.06
C ALA A 114 -7.00 25.07 14.80
N THR A 115 -6.84 24.36 13.68
CA THR A 115 -7.48 24.71 12.40
C THR A 115 -9.00 24.54 12.47
N VAL A 116 -9.46 23.42 12.99
CA VAL A 116 -10.89 23.14 13.17
C VAL A 116 -11.54 24.19 14.07
N ARG A 117 -10.92 24.50 15.22
CA ARG A 117 -11.43 25.53 16.13
C ARG A 117 -11.53 26.89 15.47
N THR A 118 -10.48 27.30 14.76
CA THR A 118 -10.44 28.59 14.06
C THR A 118 -11.54 28.72 13.00
N ARG A 119 -11.74 27.67 12.19
CA ARG A 119 -12.77 27.67 11.12
C ARG A 119 -14.19 27.66 11.70
N LEU A 120 -14.41 26.93 12.79
CA LEU A 120 -15.69 26.89 13.48
C LEU A 120 -16.04 28.21 14.18
N ASP A 121 -15.09 28.82 14.86
CA ASP A 121 -15.25 30.15 15.45
C ASP A 121 -15.49 31.22 14.36
N GLY A 122 -15.00 30.99 13.14
CA GLY A 122 -15.30 31.75 11.93
C GLY A 122 -16.73 31.56 11.37
N GLY A 123 -17.54 30.68 11.97
CA GLY A 123 -18.92 30.42 11.58
C GLY A 123 -19.10 29.44 10.42
N GLU A 124 -18.05 28.69 10.05
CA GLU A 124 -18.15 27.65 9.02
C GLU A 124 -19.00 26.45 9.48
N PRO A 125 -19.71 25.75 8.57
CA PRO A 125 -20.52 24.59 8.93
C PRO A 125 -19.68 23.44 9.50
N THR A 126 -19.97 23.02 10.74
CA THR A 126 -19.22 22.00 11.50
C THR A 126 -18.96 20.72 10.73
N ARG A 127 -19.97 20.20 10.03
CA ARG A 127 -19.84 18.96 9.26
C ARG A 127 -18.84 19.08 8.11
N VAL A 128 -18.81 20.23 7.43
CA VAL A 128 -17.91 20.47 6.28
C VAL A 128 -16.48 20.58 6.78
N VAL A 129 -16.26 21.41 7.82
CA VAL A 129 -14.94 21.60 8.43
C VAL A 129 -14.37 20.27 8.95
N LEU A 130 -15.17 19.48 9.66
CA LEU A 130 -14.72 18.20 10.21
C LEU A 130 -14.30 17.21 9.13
N ILE A 131 -15.09 17.06 8.06
CA ILE A 131 -14.76 16.11 6.98
C ILE A 131 -13.45 16.54 6.31
N GLU A 132 -13.35 17.82 5.89
CA GLU A 132 -12.16 18.31 5.20
C GLU A 132 -10.90 18.24 6.08
N GLU A 133 -11.00 18.60 7.36
CA GLU A 133 -9.84 18.59 8.24
C GLU A 133 -9.45 17.18 8.69
N LEU A 134 -10.41 16.24 8.80
CA LEU A 134 -10.09 14.83 9.05
C LEU A 134 -9.42 14.19 7.84
N GLU A 135 -9.88 14.48 6.61
CA GLU A 135 -9.22 14.07 5.38
C GLU A 135 -7.81 14.65 5.31
N ARG A 136 -7.63 15.93 5.65
CA ARG A 136 -6.29 16.56 5.70
C ARG A 136 -5.40 16.01 6.80
N LEU A 137 -5.95 15.69 7.98
CA LEU A 137 -5.20 15.06 9.06
C LEU A 137 -4.73 13.68 8.63
N LEU A 138 -5.60 12.87 8.02
CA LEU A 138 -5.23 11.57 7.46
C LEU A 138 -4.10 11.73 6.43
N ASP A 139 -4.27 12.64 5.48
CA ASP A 139 -3.26 12.99 4.47
C ASP A 139 -1.92 13.43 5.08
N ARG A 140 -1.94 14.18 6.19
CA ARG A 140 -0.72 14.66 6.87
C ARG A 140 -0.06 13.55 7.67
N LEU A 141 -0.82 12.74 8.39
CA LEU A 141 -0.33 11.57 9.11
C LEU A 141 0.26 10.53 8.16
N GLU A 142 -0.33 10.34 6.98
CA GLU A 142 0.26 9.52 5.90
C GLU A 142 1.56 10.13 5.34
N ARG A 143 1.71 11.45 5.40
CA ARG A 143 2.88 12.17 4.90
C ARG A 143 3.94 12.47 5.97
N SER A 144 3.69 12.35 7.27
CA SER A 144 4.61 12.78 8.34
C SER A 144 5.45 11.64 8.92
N SER A 145 4.95 10.40 8.96
CA SER A 145 5.75 9.21 9.30
C SER A 145 6.05 8.41 8.03
N ARG A 146 7.11 8.79 7.31
CA ARG A 146 7.43 8.16 6.03
C ARG A 146 8.52 7.12 6.21
N LEU A 147 8.13 5.87 6.43
CA LEU A 147 8.91 4.75 5.93
C LEU A 147 9.25 5.08 4.47
N THR A 148 10.53 5.33 4.20
CA THR A 148 11.04 5.73 2.89
C THR A 148 12.26 4.92 2.54
N ILE A 149 12.43 4.66 1.24
CA ILE A 149 13.65 4.03 0.75
C ILE A 149 14.65 5.13 0.42
N ALA A 150 15.58 5.39 1.33
CA ALA A 150 16.63 6.40 1.19
C ALA A 150 17.61 6.03 0.06
N VAL A 151 18.00 4.75 0.00
CA VAL A 151 18.92 4.19 -1.00
C VAL A 151 18.41 2.82 -1.45
N ALA A 152 18.55 2.53 -2.74
CA ALA A 152 18.33 1.19 -3.28
C ALA A 152 19.32 0.93 -4.42
N GLU A 153 20.18 -0.07 -4.25
CA GLU A 153 21.26 -0.36 -5.20
C GLU A 153 21.48 -1.87 -5.42
N LEU A 154 21.93 -2.21 -6.64
CA LEU A 154 22.38 -3.56 -6.97
C LEU A 154 23.86 -3.70 -6.62
N CYS A 155 24.20 -4.70 -5.83
CA CYS A 155 25.52 -4.86 -5.23
C CYS A 155 26.11 -6.26 -5.47
N SER A 156 27.44 -6.35 -5.51
CA SER A 156 28.19 -7.62 -5.52
C SER A 156 28.49 -8.09 -4.11
N GLU A 157 28.75 -7.16 -3.19
CA GLU A 157 29.11 -7.40 -1.80
C GLU A 157 28.47 -6.33 -0.91
N VAL A 158 28.06 -6.71 0.31
CA VAL A 158 27.61 -5.80 1.37
C VAL A 158 28.29 -6.20 2.67
N ARG A 159 29.04 -5.28 3.27
CA ARG A 159 29.81 -5.50 4.51
C ARG A 159 29.12 -4.92 5.73
N GLY A 160 28.27 -3.92 5.54
CA GLY A 160 27.46 -3.28 6.58
C GLY A 160 26.60 -2.16 6.00
N ALA A 161 25.89 -1.44 6.86
CA ALA A 161 25.12 -0.27 6.46
C ALA A 161 26.03 0.77 5.78
N GLY A 162 25.65 1.20 4.57
CA GLY A 162 26.43 2.14 3.75
C GLY A 162 27.76 1.62 3.19
N ASP A 163 28.18 0.38 3.50
CA ASP A 163 29.44 -0.22 3.00
C ASP A 163 29.12 -1.41 2.07
N TYR A 164 29.05 -1.11 0.77
CA TYR A 164 28.72 -2.06 -0.28
C TYR A 164 29.47 -1.76 -1.58
N GLU A 165 29.64 -2.79 -2.42
CA GLU A 165 30.24 -2.67 -3.74
C GLU A 165 29.14 -2.74 -4.82
N LEU A 166 29.05 -1.68 -5.63
CA LEU A 166 28.04 -1.55 -6.69
C LEU A 166 28.32 -2.50 -7.86
N LEU A 167 27.27 -3.16 -8.35
CA LEU A 167 27.30 -3.85 -9.63
C LEU A 167 27.11 -2.88 -10.79
N PRO A 168 27.74 -3.15 -11.96
CA PRO A 168 27.37 -2.49 -13.19
C PRO A 168 25.88 -2.70 -13.50
N ARG A 169 25.19 -1.66 -13.97
CA ARG A 169 23.77 -1.73 -14.37
C ARG A 169 23.56 -2.37 -15.76
N VAL A 170 24.45 -3.26 -16.16
CA VAL A 170 24.43 -3.98 -17.44
C VAL A 170 24.72 -5.44 -17.17
N PHE A 171 23.77 -6.30 -17.52
CA PHE A 171 23.82 -7.74 -17.26
C PHE A 171 23.64 -8.53 -18.57
N ALA A 172 24.09 -9.78 -18.55
CA ALA A 172 23.98 -10.66 -19.70
C ALA A 172 22.56 -11.22 -19.83
N SER A 173 21.97 -11.24 -21.03
CA SER A 173 20.77 -12.06 -21.28
C SER A 173 21.13 -13.54 -21.49
N GLY A 174 20.15 -14.42 -21.34
CA GLY A 174 20.26 -15.86 -21.60
C GLY A 174 20.93 -16.68 -20.50
N ARG A 175 21.02 -16.15 -19.27
CA ARG A 175 21.31 -16.91 -18.04
C ARG A 175 20.99 -16.10 -16.81
N ASP A 176 20.37 -16.77 -15.85
CA ASP A 176 20.10 -16.25 -14.54
C ASP A 176 21.35 -15.74 -13.81
N GLN A 177 21.20 -14.57 -13.19
CA GLN A 177 22.28 -13.89 -12.47
C GLN A 177 21.82 -13.57 -11.06
N GLU A 178 22.56 -14.06 -10.08
CA GLU A 178 22.36 -13.70 -8.68
C GLU A 178 22.99 -12.33 -8.42
N VAL A 179 22.24 -11.46 -7.75
CA VAL A 179 22.64 -10.11 -7.32
C VAL A 179 22.20 -9.89 -5.88
N LEU A 180 22.87 -8.96 -5.20
CA LEU A 180 22.38 -8.43 -3.92
C LEU A 180 21.62 -7.13 -4.18
N VAL A 181 20.49 -6.95 -3.53
CA VAL A 181 19.76 -5.68 -3.48
C VAL A 181 19.94 -5.11 -2.08
N TYR A 182 20.70 -4.02 -2.00
CA TYR A 182 20.88 -3.24 -0.77
C TYR A 182 19.83 -2.14 -0.72
N ILE A 183 19.13 -2.03 0.40
CA ILE A 183 18.05 -1.07 0.61
C ILE A 183 18.27 -0.41 1.97
N ASP A 184 18.47 0.89 1.95
CA ASP A 184 18.54 1.73 3.15
C ASP A 184 17.16 2.33 3.41
N LEU A 185 16.65 2.16 4.63
CA LEU A 185 15.29 2.51 5.00
C LEU A 185 15.33 3.61 6.06
N ASP A 186 14.70 4.74 5.74
CA ASP A 186 14.48 5.83 6.68
C ASP A 186 13.07 5.71 7.29
N GLY A 187 12.95 5.98 8.58
CA GLY A 187 11.65 6.14 9.27
C GLY A 187 10.98 4.85 9.77
N GLU A 188 11.70 3.72 9.81
CA GLU A 188 11.23 2.49 10.48
C GLU A 188 11.86 2.35 11.87
N ASP A 189 11.05 2.44 12.91
CA ASP A 189 11.52 2.35 14.28
C ASP A 189 11.56 0.89 14.80
N TRP A 190 12.46 0.66 15.75
CA TRP A 190 12.46 -0.58 16.51
C TRP A 190 11.28 -0.59 17.48
N SER A 191 10.57 -1.70 17.59
CA SER A 191 9.53 -1.89 18.60
C SER A 191 10.04 -2.77 19.74
N GLU A 192 9.75 -2.40 20.99
CA GLU A 192 10.02 -3.29 22.11
C GLU A 192 9.13 -4.53 22.03
N VAL A 193 9.70 -5.71 22.28
CA VAL A 193 9.02 -7.00 22.28
C VAL A 193 9.25 -7.73 23.60
N ASP A 194 8.32 -8.62 23.94
CA ASP A 194 8.35 -9.41 25.17
C ASP A 194 9.73 -10.02 25.45
N GLY A 195 10.23 -9.78 26.66
CA GLY A 195 11.55 -10.25 27.10
C GLY A 195 12.65 -9.20 27.05
N GLY A 196 12.31 -7.91 26.95
CA GLY A 196 13.28 -6.79 26.97
C GLY A 196 14.17 -6.76 25.74
N GLN A 197 13.65 -7.24 24.61
CA GLN A 197 14.31 -7.19 23.31
C GLN A 197 13.61 -6.17 22.43
N TRP A 198 14.30 -5.72 21.40
CA TRP A 198 13.78 -4.84 20.38
C TRP A 198 13.70 -5.62 19.08
N ALA A 199 12.60 -5.45 18.35
CA ALA A 199 12.39 -6.04 17.03
C ALA A 199 12.27 -4.97 15.97
N TRP A 200 12.95 -5.18 14.85
CA TRP A 200 12.77 -4.43 13.63
C TRP A 200 12.23 -5.38 12.57
N ALA A 201 11.12 -5.04 11.94
CA ALA A 201 10.47 -5.93 10.99
C ALA A 201 9.95 -5.15 9.79
N VAL A 202 10.16 -5.71 8.60
CA VAL A 202 9.74 -5.10 7.35
C VAL A 202 9.23 -6.16 6.38
N GLU A 203 8.22 -5.83 5.60
CA GLU A 203 7.75 -6.67 4.50
C GLU A 203 8.20 -6.08 3.16
N TRP A 204 8.59 -6.93 2.21
CA TRP A 204 9.11 -6.48 0.93
C TRP A 204 8.64 -7.35 -0.24
N GLN A 205 8.64 -6.76 -1.42
CA GLN A 205 8.34 -7.41 -2.69
C GLN A 205 9.20 -6.79 -3.80
N LEU A 206 9.61 -7.63 -4.75
CA LEU A 206 10.33 -7.21 -5.96
C LEU A 206 9.49 -7.49 -7.20
N GLU A 207 9.40 -6.50 -8.08
CA GLU A 207 8.77 -6.62 -9.40
C GLU A 207 9.77 -6.23 -10.48
N LEU A 208 9.97 -7.10 -11.46
CA LEU A 208 10.79 -6.80 -12.61
C LEU A 208 9.90 -6.34 -13.76
N HIS A 209 10.12 -5.12 -14.24
CA HIS A 209 9.36 -4.48 -15.31
C HIS A 209 10.21 -4.30 -16.56
N GLN A 210 9.70 -4.64 -17.74
CA GLN A 210 10.32 -4.28 -19.01
C GLN A 210 9.83 -2.89 -19.43
N ILE A 211 10.76 -1.95 -19.67
CA ILE A 211 10.36 -0.53 -19.87
C ILE A 211 9.60 -0.32 -21.18
N ALA A 212 9.94 -1.07 -22.23
CA ALA A 212 9.40 -0.85 -23.56
C ALA A 212 7.90 -1.15 -23.68
N ASP A 213 7.41 -2.17 -22.98
CA ASP A 213 6.02 -2.64 -23.04
C ASP A 213 5.31 -2.64 -21.68
N GLN A 214 6.01 -2.23 -20.62
CA GLN A 214 5.53 -2.22 -19.23
C GLN A 214 5.08 -3.60 -18.73
N SER A 215 5.55 -4.68 -19.37
CA SER A 215 5.27 -6.04 -18.89
C SER A 215 6.00 -6.31 -17.58
N ILE A 216 5.43 -7.17 -16.74
CA ILE A 216 6.01 -7.63 -15.47
C ILE A 216 6.40 -9.10 -15.65
N PRO A 217 7.56 -9.40 -16.27
CA PRO A 217 7.98 -10.77 -16.50
C PRO A 217 8.23 -11.57 -15.21
N HIS A 218 8.47 -10.90 -14.07
CA HIS A 218 8.73 -11.59 -12.81
C HIS A 218 8.31 -10.74 -11.60
N GLN A 219 7.70 -11.39 -10.61
CA GLN A 219 7.29 -10.78 -9.35
C GLN A 219 7.49 -11.79 -8.22
N THR A 220 8.07 -11.36 -7.11
CA THR A 220 8.16 -12.19 -5.90
C THR A 220 6.87 -12.11 -5.09
N GLU A 221 6.62 -13.09 -4.24
CA GLU A 221 5.64 -12.92 -3.16
C GLU A 221 6.13 -11.89 -2.13
N TRP A 222 5.20 -11.36 -1.34
CA TRP A 222 5.54 -10.56 -0.17
C TRP A 222 6.30 -11.42 0.83
N SER A 223 7.49 -10.97 1.21
CA SER A 223 8.35 -11.64 2.17
C SER A 223 8.55 -10.75 3.38
N ARG A 224 8.61 -11.36 4.58
CA ARG A 224 8.84 -10.65 5.83
C ARG A 224 10.26 -10.90 6.32
N GLN A 225 10.95 -9.83 6.69
CA GLN A 225 12.22 -9.88 7.42
C GLN A 225 12.00 -9.33 8.83
N GLU A 226 12.55 -10.01 9.83
CA GLU A 226 12.49 -9.58 11.22
C GLU A 226 13.84 -9.82 11.89
N ILE A 227 14.35 -8.80 12.56
CA ILE A 227 15.61 -8.81 13.30
C ILE A 227 15.29 -8.49 14.75
N LYS A 228 15.81 -9.27 15.69
CA LYS A 228 15.70 -9.01 17.13
C LYS A 228 17.05 -8.69 17.74
N ARG A 229 17.10 -7.67 18.59
CA ARG A 229 18.31 -7.21 19.29
C ARG A 229 18.01 -6.88 20.74
N ALA A 230 19.06 -6.76 21.54
CA ALA A 230 18.94 -6.35 22.94
C ALA A 230 18.73 -4.83 23.10
N TYR A 231 19.07 -4.05 22.09
CA TYR A 231 18.91 -2.60 22.03
C TYR A 231 18.65 -2.17 20.58
N PRO A 232 17.92 -1.07 20.35
CA PRO A 232 17.69 -0.53 19.01
C PRO A 232 18.99 0.04 18.43
N VAL A 233 19.09 0.04 17.10
CA VAL A 233 20.23 0.62 16.36
C VAL A 233 19.74 1.42 15.18
N ASP A 234 20.48 2.46 14.81
CA ASP A 234 20.09 3.38 13.74
C ASP A 234 20.47 2.86 12.33
N ASP A 235 21.27 1.80 12.24
CA ASP A 235 21.87 1.30 10.98
C ASP A 235 21.07 0.16 10.34
N ASN A 236 19.75 0.32 10.26
CA ASN A 236 18.86 -0.69 9.68
C ASN A 236 18.89 -0.66 8.15
N TYR A 237 19.27 -1.79 7.55
CA TYR A 237 19.17 -1.98 6.10
C TYR A 237 18.56 -3.34 5.78
N LEU A 238 17.87 -3.37 4.65
CA LEU A 238 17.33 -4.59 4.06
C LEU A 238 18.29 -5.10 2.99
N LEU A 239 18.68 -6.37 3.10
CA LEU A 239 19.56 -7.05 2.14
C LEU A 239 18.83 -8.23 1.53
N ILE A 240 18.55 -8.16 0.24
CA ILE A 240 17.84 -9.22 -0.49
C ILE A 240 18.80 -9.89 -1.46
N ARG A 241 18.88 -11.22 -1.43
CA ARG A 241 19.51 -11.99 -2.51
C ARG A 241 18.46 -12.26 -3.59
N TYR A 242 18.67 -11.69 -4.78
CA TYR A 242 17.73 -11.77 -5.88
C TYR A 242 18.37 -12.42 -7.10
N THR A 243 17.65 -13.33 -7.75
CA THR A 243 18.06 -13.93 -9.02
C THR A 243 17.29 -13.23 -10.14
N ILE A 244 18.00 -12.50 -11.00
CA ILE A 244 17.42 -11.95 -12.22
C ILE A 244 17.17 -13.14 -13.17
N PRO A 245 15.92 -13.43 -13.57
CA PRO A 245 15.57 -14.60 -14.39
C PRO A 245 15.90 -14.34 -15.87
N ALA A 246 17.15 -13.98 -16.15
CA ALA A 246 17.57 -13.47 -17.46
C ALA A 246 17.64 -14.54 -18.56
N GLU A 247 17.42 -15.83 -18.25
CA GLU A 247 17.32 -16.89 -19.25
C GLU A 247 16.21 -16.65 -20.28
N ASP A 248 15.01 -16.28 -19.81
CA ASP A 248 13.81 -16.10 -20.65
C ASP A 248 13.57 -14.63 -21.07
N LEU A 249 14.44 -13.71 -20.64
CA LEU A 249 14.28 -12.28 -20.90
C LEU A 249 14.97 -11.83 -22.18
N ALA A 250 14.32 -10.92 -22.90
CA ALA A 250 14.90 -10.26 -24.04
C ALA A 250 16.05 -9.32 -23.64
N SER A 251 16.96 -9.04 -24.58
CA SER A 251 17.92 -7.95 -24.39
C SER A 251 17.22 -6.60 -24.50
N ALA A 252 16.94 -5.96 -23.37
CA ALA A 252 16.21 -4.70 -23.28
C ALA A 252 16.56 -3.92 -22.01
N LEU A 253 15.91 -2.77 -21.82
CA LEU A 253 16.01 -1.99 -20.59
C LEU A 253 14.89 -2.42 -19.62
N TYR A 254 15.28 -2.70 -18.38
CA TYR A 254 14.40 -3.19 -17.32
C TYR A 254 14.46 -2.26 -16.11
N THR A 255 13.41 -2.32 -15.29
CA THR A 255 13.32 -1.69 -13.98
C THR A 255 13.03 -2.75 -12.93
N LEU A 256 13.89 -2.88 -11.92
CA LEU A 256 13.56 -3.61 -10.70
C LEU A 256 12.87 -2.64 -9.75
N LYS A 257 11.56 -2.80 -9.61
CA LYS A 257 10.74 -2.07 -8.64
C LYS A 257 10.78 -2.80 -7.31
N ILE A 258 11.15 -2.07 -6.28
CA ILE A 258 11.28 -2.52 -4.90
C ILE A 258 10.13 -1.90 -4.14
N ARG A 259 9.35 -2.74 -3.47
CA ARG A 259 8.22 -2.32 -2.64
C ARG A 259 8.50 -2.78 -1.22
N VAL A 260 8.30 -1.89 -0.27
CA VAL A 260 8.60 -2.12 1.14
C VAL A 260 7.42 -1.61 1.95
N ARG A 261 6.96 -2.40 2.93
CA ARG A 261 5.88 -1.99 3.82
C ARG A 261 6.09 -2.36 5.28
N GLU A 262 5.58 -1.51 6.15
CA GLU A 262 5.50 -1.72 7.61
C GLU A 262 4.53 -2.87 7.92
N PRO A 263 4.91 -3.89 8.72
CA PRO A 263 4.01 -5.01 9.04
C PRO A 263 2.76 -4.60 9.83
N GLY A 264 2.88 -3.61 10.72
CA GLY A 264 1.80 -3.18 11.60
C GLY A 264 0.79 -2.27 10.90
N THR A 265 1.28 -1.19 10.29
CA THR A 265 0.45 -0.17 9.64
C THR A 265 0.11 -0.52 8.19
N ARG A 266 0.83 -1.48 7.58
CA ARG A 266 0.80 -1.81 6.15
C ARG A 266 1.14 -0.64 5.22
N ARG A 267 1.75 0.43 5.76
CA ARG A 267 2.23 1.56 4.96
C ARG A 267 3.30 1.11 4.01
N GLU A 268 3.25 1.59 2.78
CA GLU A 268 4.07 1.09 1.70
C GLU A 268 4.84 2.23 1.01
N THR A 269 6.09 1.97 0.68
CA THR A 269 6.95 2.84 -0.12
C THR A 269 7.57 2.01 -1.25
N GLU A 270 7.94 2.68 -2.34
CA GLU A 270 8.55 2.04 -3.48
C GLU A 270 9.73 2.83 -4.06
N ARG A 271 10.67 2.11 -4.66
CA ARG A 271 11.79 2.68 -5.40
C ARG A 271 12.18 1.75 -6.55
N SER A 272 12.76 2.32 -7.58
CA SER A 272 13.06 1.62 -8.83
C SER A 272 14.54 1.70 -9.17
N ILE A 273 15.13 0.57 -9.54
CA ILE A 273 16.50 0.48 -10.08
C ILE A 273 16.43 0.09 -11.54
N GLN A 274 16.93 0.93 -12.43
CA GLN A 274 17.02 0.62 -13.86
C GLN A 274 18.31 -0.09 -14.21
N PHE A 275 18.23 -1.09 -15.08
CA PHE A 275 19.40 -1.81 -15.63
C PHE A 275 19.10 -2.34 -17.03
N GLN A 276 20.16 -2.70 -17.76
CA GLN A 276 20.07 -3.20 -19.13
C GLN A 276 20.47 -4.67 -19.21
N LEU A 277 19.68 -5.47 -19.94
CA LEU A 277 20.09 -6.78 -20.41
C LEU A 277 20.65 -6.65 -21.83
N VAL A 278 21.86 -7.16 -22.05
CA VAL A 278 22.51 -7.17 -23.36
C VAL A 278 22.92 -8.58 -23.76
N PRO A 279 23.07 -8.88 -25.07
CA PRO A 279 23.58 -10.17 -25.50
C PRO A 279 24.95 -10.45 -24.87
N ARG A 280 25.17 -11.69 -24.43
CA ARG A 280 26.43 -12.16 -23.81
C ARG A 280 27.70 -11.79 -24.57
N SER A 281 27.64 -11.78 -25.90
CA SER A 281 28.77 -11.41 -26.77
C SER A 281 29.28 -9.98 -26.53
N THR A 282 28.49 -9.14 -25.88
CA THR A 282 28.76 -7.71 -25.66
C THR A 282 29.58 -7.44 -24.39
N ILE A 283 29.54 -8.33 -23.39
CA ILE A 283 30.11 -8.08 -22.05
C ILE A 283 31.60 -8.47 -21.95
N GLY A 284 32.15 -9.19 -22.92
CA GLY A 284 33.53 -9.74 -22.90
C GLY A 284 34.60 -8.96 -23.67
N ARG A 285 34.49 -7.64 -23.84
CA ARG A 285 35.49 -6.81 -24.55
C ARG A 285 36.02 -5.62 -23.73
N GLY A 286 35.91 -5.67 -22.40
CA GLY A 286 36.48 -4.69 -21.48
C GLY A 286 37.77 -5.19 -20.85
#